data_AF-A0A7Y3ZZZ6-F1
#
_entry.id   AF-A0A7Y3ZZZ6-F1
#
_cell.length_a   1.000
_cell.length_b   1.000
_cell.length_c   1.000
_cell.angle_alpha   90.00
_cell.angle_beta   90.00
_cell.angle_gamma   90.00
#
_symmetry.space_group_name_H-M   'P 1'
#
loop_
_entity.id
_entity.type
_entity.pdbx_description
1 polymer ?
#
loop_
_entity_poly.entity_id
_entity_poly.type
_entity_poly.pdbx_seq_one_letter_code
_entity_poly.pdbx_strand_id
1 'polypeptide(L)'
;MHLNKSYPILLSGHKCPRVNLSPIKTSETFGIPHLDPDITSDKEFQFDICGSYQGEVPENEYGVKSGVIPTGRCAVATHKGSYSRINETIHYLYQKWLPQSEASLRDFPCFFR
;
A
#
# COMPACT_ATOMS: atom_id res chain seq x y z
N MET A 1 -1.08 -2.77 -16.88
CA MET A 1 -2.17 -3.60 -16.32
C MET A 1 -3.01 -2.68 -15.44
N HIS A 2 -4.26 -2.41 -15.82
CA HIS A 2 -5.13 -1.43 -15.18
C HIS A 2 -5.74 -2.04 -13.91
N LEU A 3 -5.52 -1.45 -12.73
CA LEU A 3 -6.16 -1.88 -11.48
C LEU A 3 -7.58 -1.29 -11.42
N ASN A 4 -8.50 -1.87 -12.19
CA ASN A 4 -9.91 -1.45 -12.22
C ASN A 4 -10.74 -2.00 -11.02
N LYS A 5 -10.10 -2.37 -9.91
CA LYS A 5 -10.79 -2.91 -8.72
C LYS A 5 -10.49 -2.05 -7.51
N SER A 6 -11.54 -1.71 -6.76
CA SER A 6 -11.42 -1.15 -5.42
C SER A 6 -11.15 -2.28 -4.44
N TYR A 7 -10.08 -2.17 -3.66
CA TYR A 7 -9.73 -3.18 -2.67
C TYR A 7 -10.15 -2.70 -1.28
N PRO A 8 -11.20 -3.26 -0.67
CA PRO A 8 -11.40 -3.13 0.76
C PRO A 8 -10.22 -3.77 1.48
N ILE A 9 -9.53 -2.98 2.30
CA ILE A 9 -8.34 -3.38 3.03
C ILE A 9 -8.52 -3.16 4.52
N LEU A 10 -7.89 -4.03 5.30
CA LEU A 10 -7.73 -3.88 6.73
C LEU A 10 -6.42 -3.16 7.01
N LEU A 11 -6.47 -1.90 7.44
CA LEU A 11 -5.29 -1.15 7.88
C LEU A 11 -4.90 -1.65 9.28
N SER A 12 -3.68 -2.17 9.43
CA SER A 12 -3.13 -2.47 10.75
C SER A 12 -1.65 -2.08 10.82
N GLY A 13 -1.24 -1.43 11.92
CA GLY A 13 0.17 -1.12 12.19
C GLY A 13 1.02 -2.36 12.52
N HIS A 14 0.39 -3.51 12.76
CA HIS A 14 1.05 -4.80 13.00
C HIS A 14 0.21 -5.94 12.42
N LYS A 15 0.81 -7.01 11.89
CA LYS A 15 0.06 -8.23 11.47
C LYS A 15 -0.78 -8.73 12.66
N CYS A 16 -2.10 -8.67 12.57
CA CYS A 16 -3.00 -9.15 13.61
C CYS A 16 -3.54 -10.56 13.25
N PRO A 17 -2.93 -11.65 13.76
CA PRO A 17 -3.36 -13.02 13.44
C PRO A 17 -4.71 -13.41 14.05
N ARG A 18 -5.31 -12.57 14.90
CA ARG A 18 -6.47 -12.94 15.74
C ARG A 18 -7.82 -12.47 15.24
N VAL A 19 -7.89 -11.56 14.26
CA VAL A 19 -9.19 -11.06 13.79
C VAL A 19 -9.87 -12.00 12.78
N ASN A 20 -9.18 -12.99 12.22
CA ASN A 20 -9.70 -13.93 11.20
C ASN A 20 -10.36 -13.26 9.97
N LEU A 21 -10.17 -11.94 9.82
CA LEU A 21 -10.72 -11.16 8.72
C LEU A 21 -9.84 -11.23 7.47
N SER A 22 -8.57 -11.62 7.58
CA SER A 22 -7.68 -11.76 6.43
C SER A 22 -6.93 -13.10 6.47
N PRO A 23 -7.50 -14.18 5.90
CA PRO A 23 -6.80 -15.45 5.81
C PRO A 23 -5.53 -15.31 4.95
N ILE A 24 -4.40 -15.73 5.49
CA ILE A 24 -3.05 -15.58 4.90
C ILE A 24 -2.97 -16.17 3.48
N LYS A 25 -3.72 -17.25 3.19
CA LYS A 25 -3.65 -17.96 1.91
C LYS A 25 -4.49 -17.36 0.79
N THR A 26 -5.48 -16.53 1.13
CA THR A 26 -6.50 -16.08 0.17
C THR A 26 -6.61 -14.57 0.07
N SER A 27 -5.93 -13.83 0.94
CA SER A 27 -5.97 -12.36 0.96
C SER A 27 -4.76 -11.79 0.23
N GLU A 28 -4.99 -10.83 -0.67
CA GLU A 28 -3.91 -10.00 -1.20
C GLU A 28 -3.37 -9.12 -0.04
N THR A 29 -2.05 -9.02 0.05
CA THR A 29 -1.38 -8.18 1.05
C THR A 29 -0.90 -6.90 0.38
N PHE A 30 -1.08 -5.77 1.04
CA PHE A 30 -0.57 -4.49 0.56
C PHE A 30 0.24 -3.79 1.64
N GLY A 31 1.25 -3.04 1.23
CA GLY A 31 2.01 -2.13 2.10
C GLY A 31 1.85 -0.71 1.61
N ILE A 32 1.42 0.22 2.46
CA ILE A 32 1.16 1.61 2.08
C ILE A 32 2.07 2.53 2.90
N PRO A 33 3.19 3.00 2.34
CA PRO A 33 3.95 4.11 2.94
C PRO A 33 3.19 5.42 2.70
N HIS A 34 2.90 6.16 3.77
CA HIS A 34 2.26 7.48 3.64
C HIS A 34 3.26 8.57 3.31
N LEU A 35 4.51 8.40 3.72
CA LEU A 35 5.57 9.38 3.56
C LEU A 35 6.86 8.69 3.11
N ASP A 36 7.76 9.48 2.52
CA ASP A 36 9.07 9.01 2.10
C ASP A 36 9.99 8.87 3.33
N PRO A 37 10.50 7.65 3.61
CA PRO A 37 11.35 7.40 4.78
C PRO A 37 12.68 8.16 4.73
N ASP A 38 13.17 8.57 3.56
CA ASP A 38 14.46 9.26 3.43
C ASP A 38 14.39 10.73 3.89
N ILE A 39 13.18 11.30 3.97
CA ILE A 39 12.95 12.70 4.38
C ILE A 39 12.01 12.85 5.59
N THR A 40 11.49 11.74 6.11
CA THR A 40 10.55 11.73 7.25
C THR A 40 11.24 11.16 8.47
N SER A 41 11.01 11.77 9.64
CA SER A 41 11.55 11.23 10.89
C SER A 41 10.87 9.90 11.26
N ASP A 42 11.59 9.02 11.96
CA ASP A 42 11.06 7.71 12.39
C ASP A 42 9.74 7.80 13.18
N LYS A 43 9.52 8.92 13.90
CA LYS A 43 8.31 9.14 14.70
C LYS A 43 7.10 9.57 13.87
N GLU A 44 7.33 10.12 12.69
CA GLU A 44 6.29 10.61 11.78
C GLU A 44 6.04 9.64 10.62
N PHE A 45 6.96 8.70 10.40
CA PHE A 45 6.83 7.69 9.37
C PHE A 45 5.65 6.76 9.68
N GLN A 46 4.64 6.80 8.82
CA GLN A 46 3.47 5.93 8.90
C GLN A 46 3.49 4.92 7.75
N PHE A 47 3.40 3.65 8.10
CA PHE A 47 3.32 2.55 7.15
C PHE A 47 2.18 1.61 7.53
N ASP A 48 1.22 1.46 6.63
CA ASP A 48 0.10 0.56 6.86
C ASP A 48 0.37 -0.81 6.23
N ILE A 49 0.19 -1.86 7.03
CA ILE A 49 0.17 -3.25 6.54
C ILE A 49 -1.28 -3.65 6.37
N CYS A 50 -1.60 -4.08 5.15
CA CYS A 50 -2.97 -4.22 4.68
C CYS A 50 -3.25 -5.63 4.18
N GLY A 51 -4.45 -6.13 4.43
CA GLY A 51 -4.96 -7.36 3.82
C GLY A 51 -6.30 -7.11 3.14
N SER A 52 -6.52 -7.66 1.94
CA SER A 52 -7.81 -7.60 1.26
C SER A 52 -8.87 -8.32 2.07
N TYR A 53 -10.04 -7.73 2.25
CA TYR A 53 -11.13 -8.34 3.01
C TYR A 53 -12.50 -7.96 2.43
N GLN A 54 -13.41 -8.92 2.32
CA GLN A 54 -14.79 -8.67 1.90
C GLN A 54 -15.72 -8.73 3.11
N GLY A 55 -16.19 -7.57 3.56
CA GLY A 55 -17.14 -7.47 4.66
C GLY A 55 -16.94 -6.19 5.49
N GLU A 56 -17.69 -6.09 6.58
CA GLU A 56 -17.52 -5.02 7.56
C GLU A 56 -16.45 -5.38 8.58
N VAL A 57 -15.70 -4.37 9.00
CA VAL A 57 -14.68 -4.50 10.06
C VAL A 57 -15.35 -4.08 11.35
N PRO A 58 -15.61 -5.01 12.29
CA PRO A 58 -16.16 -4.65 13.58
C PRO A 58 -15.15 -3.80 14.36
N GLU A 59 -15.68 -2.98 15.28
CA GLU A 59 -14.85 -2.28 16.24
C GLU A 59 -13.99 -3.29 17.02
N ASN A 60 -12.70 -2.97 17.17
CA ASN A 60 -11.73 -3.88 17.76
C ASN A 60 -10.67 -3.08 18.51
N GLU A 61 -10.17 -3.66 19.59
CA GLU A 61 -9.13 -3.05 20.43
C GLU A 61 -7.74 -3.05 19.78
N TYR A 62 -7.60 -3.69 18.61
CA TYR A 62 -6.34 -3.84 17.88
C TYR A 62 -6.07 -2.70 16.90
N GLY A 63 -6.97 -1.72 16.79
CA GLY A 63 -6.84 -0.58 15.90
C GLY A 63 -6.94 -0.94 14.41
N VAL A 64 -7.51 -2.10 14.08
CA VAL A 64 -7.76 -2.52 12.69
C VAL A 64 -8.90 -1.67 12.13
N LYS A 65 -8.65 -1.00 11.01
CA LYS A 65 -9.64 -0.14 10.35
C LYS A 65 -9.93 -0.62 8.94
N SER A 66 -11.15 -0.40 8.47
CA SER A 66 -11.46 -0.54 7.05
C SER A 66 -10.91 0.65 6.26
N GLY A 67 -10.34 0.36 5.09
CA GLY A 67 -9.93 1.34 4.10
C GLY A 67 -10.24 0.84 2.70
N VAL A 68 -10.11 1.71 1.70
CA VAL A 68 -10.31 1.34 0.29
C VAL A 68 -9.15 1.87 -0.54
N ILE A 69 -8.48 0.99 -1.28
CA ILE A 69 -7.57 1.41 -2.35
C ILE A 69 -8.43 1.80 -3.57
N PRO A 70 -8.42 3.06 -4.02
CA PRO A 70 -9.31 3.50 -5.09
C PRO A 70 -8.97 2.84 -6.43
N THR A 71 -9.99 2.34 -7.13
CA THR A 71 -9.86 1.83 -8.50
C THR A 71 -9.25 2.85 -9.46
N GLY A 72 -8.43 2.41 -10.41
CA GLY A 72 -7.88 3.28 -11.45
C GLY A 72 -6.64 2.79 -12.18
N ARG A 73 -6.12 3.69 -13.03
CA ARG A 73 -4.84 3.46 -13.70
C ARG A 73 -3.71 3.63 -12.70
N CYS A 74 -2.87 2.61 -12.61
CA CYS A 74 -1.64 2.64 -11.81
C CYS A 74 -0.45 2.34 -12.72
N ALA A 75 0.62 3.12 -12.56
CA ALA A 75 1.94 2.72 -13.03
C ALA A 75 2.46 1.62 -12.11
N VAL A 76 3.04 0.57 -12.69
CA VAL A 76 3.52 -0.59 -11.94
C VAL A 76 4.96 -0.87 -12.33
N ALA A 77 5.84 -0.93 -11.34
CA ALA A 77 7.20 -1.42 -11.49
C ALA A 77 7.39 -2.68 -10.63
N THR A 78 8.18 -3.62 -11.13
CA THR A 78 8.59 -4.79 -10.36
C THR A 78 10.02 -4.57 -9.89
N HIS A 79 10.20 -4.40 -8.58
CA HIS A 79 11.54 -4.37 -7.99
C HIS A 79 12.18 -5.76 -8.07
N LYS A 80 13.45 -5.82 -8.48
CA LYS A 80 14.25 -7.05 -8.48
C LYS A 80 15.53 -6.78 -7.70
N GLY A 81 15.78 -7.58 -6.66
CA GLY A 81 16.96 -7.46 -5.81
C GLY A 81 16.63 -7.28 -4.34
N SER A 82 17.55 -6.64 -3.62
CA SER A 82 17.43 -6.39 -2.18
C SER A 82 16.37 -5.33 -1.87
N TYR A 83 15.51 -5.59 -0.89
CA TYR A 83 14.55 -4.60 -0.37
C TYR A 83 15.20 -3.31 0.11
N SER A 84 16.49 -3.32 0.49
CA SER A 84 17.23 -2.11 0.84
C SER A 84 17.38 -1.12 -0.32
N ARG A 85 17.14 -1.55 -1.57
CA ARG A 85 17.19 -0.73 -2.79
C ARG A 85 15.80 -0.45 -3.37
N ILE A 86 14.73 -0.73 -2.64
CA ILE A 86 13.37 -0.50 -3.15
C ILE A 86 13.10 0.97 -3.47
N ASN A 87 13.70 1.89 -2.70
CA ASN A 87 13.63 3.34 -2.96
C ASN A 87 14.13 3.70 -4.37
N GLU A 88 15.13 3.00 -4.91
CA GLU A 88 15.60 3.24 -6.28
C GLU A 88 14.50 3.00 -7.33
N THR A 89 13.66 1.97 -7.12
CA THR A 89 12.54 1.65 -8.01
C THR A 89 11.41 2.65 -7.88
N ILE A 90 11.14 3.12 -6.66
CA ILE A 90 10.14 4.17 -6.39
C ILE A 90 10.59 5.49 -7.02
N HIS A 91 11.83 5.91 -6.75
CA HIS A 91 12.43 7.12 -7.33
C HIS A 91 12.44 7.08 -8.85
N TYR A 92 12.69 5.92 -9.46
CA TYR A 92 12.56 5.77 -10.91
C TYR A 92 11.14 6.10 -11.40
N LEU A 93 10.10 5.55 -10.76
CA LEU A 93 8.71 5.84 -11.14
C LEU A 93 8.39 7.34 -11.01
N TYR A 94 8.73 7.96 -9.88
CA TYR A 94 8.34 9.35 -9.60
C TYR A 94 9.21 10.40 -10.31
N GLN A 95 10.53 10.18 -10.40
CA GLN A 95 11.49 11.19 -10.86
C GLN A 95 11.93 10.98 -12.31
N LYS A 96 11.79 9.77 -12.87
CA LYS A 96 12.22 9.47 -14.24
C LYS A 96 11.05 9.16 -15.16
N TRP A 97 10.21 8.21 -14.79
CA TRP A 97 9.09 7.77 -15.63
C TRP A 97 7.93 8.78 -15.65
N LEU A 98 7.46 9.22 -14.48
CA LEU A 98 6.28 10.10 -14.37
C LEU A 98 6.46 11.43 -15.14
N PRO A 99 7.59 12.16 -15.06
CA PRO A 99 7.76 13.41 -15.81
C PRO A 99 7.79 13.24 -17.33
N GLN A 100 8.07 12.03 -17.80
CA GLN A 100 8.06 11.68 -19.23
C GLN A 100 6.74 11.07 -19.66
N SER A 101 5.86 10.76 -18.70
CA SER A 101 4.53 10.23 -18.95
C SER A 101 3.52 11.36 -19.12
N GLU A 102 2.41 11.09 -19.80
CA GLU A 102 1.25 11.98 -19.85
C GLU A 102 0.33 11.81 -18.61
N ALA A 103 0.81 11.13 -17.57
CA ALA A 103 0.03 10.83 -16.37
C ALA A 103 0.26 11.86 -15.27
N SER A 104 -0.76 12.07 -14.44
CA SER A 104 -0.68 12.85 -13.21
C SER A 104 -0.86 11.94 -11.99
N LEU A 105 -0.28 12.36 -10.86
CA LEU A 105 -0.49 11.69 -9.58
C LEU A 105 -1.93 11.87 -9.12
N ARG A 106 -2.46 10.83 -8.49
CA ARG A 106 -3.72 10.88 -7.75
C ARG A 106 -3.45 11.26 -6.30
N ASP A 107 -4.46 11.80 -5.64
CA ASP A 107 -4.52 11.94 -4.18
C ASP A 107 -4.68 10.57 -3.47
N PHE A 108 -3.67 9.70 -3.63
CA PHE A 108 -3.54 8.43 -2.92
C PHE A 108 -2.06 8.01 -2.91
N PRO A 109 -1.50 7.53 -1.77
CA PRO A 109 -0.11 7.12 -1.68
C PRO A 109 0.22 5.95 -2.62
N CYS A 110 1.51 5.76 -2.91
CA CYS A 110 1.94 4.52 -3.56
C CYS A 110 1.71 3.31 -2.63
N PHE A 111 1.62 2.13 -3.22
CA PHE A 111 1.43 0.91 -2.45
C PHE A 111 2.20 -0.26 -3.08
N PHE A 112 2.66 -1.16 -2.22
CA PHE A 112 3.30 -2.41 -2.57
C PHE A 112 2.27 -3.54 -2.56
N ARG A 113 2.46 -4.52 -3.42
CA ARG A 113 1.67 -5.76 -3.49
C ARG A 113 2.61 -6.95 -3.64
#